data_AF-A0ABD5SDN6-F1
#
_entry.id   AF-A0ABD5SDN6-F1
#
_cell.length_a   1.000
_cell.length_b   1.000
_cell.length_c   1.000
_cell.angle_alpha   90.00
_cell.angle_beta   90.00
_cell.angle_gamma   90.00
#
_symmetry.space_group_name_H-M   'P 1'
#
loop_
_entity.id
_entity.type
_entity.pdbx_description
1 polymer ?
#
loop_
_entity_poly.entity_id
_entity_poly.type
_entity_poly.pdbx_seq_one_letter_code
_entity_poly.pdbx_strand_id
1 'polypeptide(L)'
;DVIGKDHAVCMAAEQAQLQLNAFEPLMAECLFTAMDRLLIGCQLLREKCVDHIEANTDQCEKNLRQSHALATLFNPLLGYKLTSELINESNQLKVSFVELVQQRKLLSTDQMQGLLESC
;
A
#
# COMPACT_ATOMS: atom_id res chain seq x y z
N ASP A 1 21.89 -9.01 -1.21
CA ASP A 1 22.78 -9.26 -2.34
C ASP A 1 23.20 -7.95 -3.01
N VAL A 2 22.36 -7.33 -3.85
CA VAL A 2 22.66 -6.06 -4.55
C VAL A 2 23.18 -4.95 -3.62
N ILE A 3 22.49 -4.68 -2.51
CA ILE A 3 22.90 -3.66 -1.52
C ILE A 3 24.30 -3.96 -0.92
N GLY A 4 24.62 -5.23 -0.70
CA GLY A 4 25.94 -5.62 -0.19
C GLY A 4 27.03 -5.43 -1.24
N LYS A 5 26.72 -5.73 -2.51
CA LYS A 5 27.63 -5.49 -3.64
C LYS A 5 27.86 -4.00 -3.89
N ASP A 6 26.83 -3.15 -3.72
CA ASP A 6 26.98 -1.69 -3.77
C ASP A 6 27.96 -1.18 -2.69
N HIS A 7 27.83 -1.67 -1.46
CA HIS A 7 28.77 -1.32 -0.40
C HIS A 7 30.21 -1.78 -0.71
N ALA A 8 30.37 -2.98 -1.26
CA ALA A 8 31.68 -3.48 -1.69
C ALA A 8 32.31 -2.62 -2.81
N VAL A 9 31.50 -2.15 -3.75
CA VAL A 9 31.93 -1.19 -4.80
C VAL A 9 32.36 0.12 -4.18
N CYS A 10 31.58 0.67 -3.23
CA CYS A 10 31.96 1.90 -2.51
C CYS A 10 33.34 1.76 -1.84
N MET A 11 33.57 0.67 -1.11
CA MET A 11 34.85 0.42 -0.44
C MET A 11 36.00 0.23 -1.45
N ALA A 12 35.76 -0.46 -2.56
CA ALA A 12 36.78 -0.66 -3.60
C ALA A 12 37.14 0.64 -4.33
N ALA A 13 36.17 1.53 -4.54
CA ALA A 13 36.39 2.85 -5.14
C ALA A 13 37.24 3.75 -4.23
N GLU A 14 37.01 3.71 -2.92
CA GLU A 14 37.77 4.48 -1.92
C GLU A 14 39.26 4.09 -1.88
N GLN A 15 39.57 2.80 -2.13
CA GLN A 15 40.91 2.24 -1.95
C GLN A 15 41.84 2.42 -3.18
N ALA A 16 41.57 3.40 -4.04
CA ALA A 16 42.45 3.76 -5.16
C ALA A 16 43.80 4.28 -4.64
N GLN A 17 44.90 3.94 -5.33
CA GLN A 17 46.25 4.32 -4.91
C GLN A 17 47.01 5.02 -6.04
N LEU A 18 47.43 6.26 -5.78
CA LEU A 18 48.18 7.10 -6.71
C LEU A 18 47.46 7.24 -8.07
N GLN A 19 48.02 6.68 -9.14
CA GLN A 19 47.50 6.85 -10.50
C GLN A 19 46.49 5.77 -10.93
N LEU A 20 46.25 4.73 -10.12
CA LEU A 20 45.44 3.58 -10.55
C LEU A 20 44.61 3.00 -9.40
N ASN A 21 43.41 2.52 -9.73
CA ASN A 21 42.62 1.67 -8.84
C ASN A 21 42.77 0.20 -9.25
N ALA A 22 43.51 -0.60 -8.46
CA ALA A 22 43.70 -2.02 -8.74
C ALA A 22 42.46 -2.90 -8.44
N PHE A 23 41.41 -2.33 -7.82
CA PHE A 23 40.17 -3.03 -7.48
C PHE A 23 39.08 -2.96 -8.56
N GLU A 24 39.38 -2.36 -9.73
CA GLU A 24 38.48 -2.35 -10.89
C GLU A 24 37.88 -3.73 -11.23
N PRO A 25 38.62 -4.86 -11.19
CA PRO A 25 38.03 -6.18 -11.45
C PRO A 25 36.95 -6.59 -10.44
N LEU A 26 37.13 -6.24 -9.15
CA LEU A 26 36.14 -6.51 -8.11
C LEU A 26 34.87 -5.67 -8.33
N MET A 27 35.05 -4.38 -8.63
CA MET A 27 33.92 -3.48 -8.90
C MET A 27 33.11 -3.96 -10.11
N ALA A 28 33.78 -4.40 -11.18
CA ALA A 28 33.13 -4.95 -12.35
C ALA A 28 32.31 -6.22 -12.04
N GLU A 29 32.87 -7.19 -11.29
CA GLU A 29 32.12 -8.39 -10.88
C GLU A 29 30.89 -8.01 -10.06
N CYS A 30 31.05 -7.12 -9.09
CA CYS A 30 29.95 -6.72 -8.21
C CYS A 30 28.84 -6.04 -9.00
N LEU A 31 29.17 -5.13 -9.91
CA LEU A 31 28.19 -4.42 -10.74
C LEU A 31 27.46 -5.37 -11.69
N PHE A 32 28.18 -6.14 -12.51
CA PHE A 32 27.55 -7.00 -13.52
C PHE A 32 26.71 -8.11 -12.89
N THR A 33 27.23 -8.79 -11.86
CA THR A 33 26.47 -9.83 -11.17
C THR A 33 25.22 -9.25 -10.48
N ALA A 34 25.31 -8.05 -9.89
CA ALA A 34 24.15 -7.40 -9.28
C ALA A 34 23.09 -7.03 -10.32
N MET A 35 23.50 -6.49 -11.48
CA MET A 35 22.61 -6.15 -12.58
C MET A 35 21.88 -7.38 -13.12
N ASP A 36 22.60 -8.46 -13.41
CA ASP A 36 22.02 -9.71 -13.92
C ASP A 36 21.00 -10.29 -12.95
N ARG A 37 21.34 -10.32 -11.65
CA ARG A 37 20.44 -10.83 -10.62
C ARG A 37 19.20 -9.98 -10.45
N LEU A 38 19.34 -8.65 -10.49
CA LEU A 38 18.20 -7.75 -10.40
C LEU A 38 17.29 -7.90 -11.62
N LEU A 39 17.86 -8.02 -12.81
CA LEU A 39 17.11 -8.25 -14.05
C LEU A 39 16.28 -9.54 -13.96
N ILE A 40 16.92 -10.65 -13.59
CA ILE A 40 16.25 -11.95 -13.43
C ILE A 40 15.18 -11.86 -12.34
N GLY A 41 15.48 -11.23 -11.20
CA GLY A 41 14.53 -11.05 -10.11
C GLY A 41 13.29 -10.26 -10.52
N CYS A 42 13.46 -9.16 -11.25
CA CYS A 42 12.36 -8.36 -11.77
C CYS A 42 11.53 -9.11 -12.82
N GLN A 43 12.18 -9.84 -13.73
CA GLN A 43 11.49 -10.66 -14.73
C GLN A 43 10.64 -11.75 -14.08
N LEU A 44 11.20 -12.49 -13.12
CA LEU A 44 10.48 -13.51 -12.38
C LEU A 44 9.33 -12.92 -11.56
N LEU A 45 9.55 -11.80 -10.88
CA LEU A 45 8.49 -11.13 -10.12
C LEU A 45 7.33 -10.73 -11.02
N ARG A 46 7.62 -10.16 -12.21
CA ARG A 46 6.60 -9.83 -13.19
C ARG A 46 5.83 -11.09 -13.63
N GLU A 47 6.55 -12.06 -14.18
CA GLU A 47 5.98 -13.21 -14.89
C GLU A 47 5.35 -14.27 -13.97
N LYS A 48 5.77 -14.34 -12.70
CA LYS A 48 5.32 -15.37 -11.76
C LYS A 48 4.44 -14.82 -10.64
N CYS A 49 4.32 -13.51 -10.51
CA CYS A 49 3.51 -12.88 -9.47
C CYS A 49 2.66 -11.75 -10.04
N VAL A 50 3.27 -10.64 -10.48
CA VAL A 50 2.54 -9.40 -10.80
C VAL A 50 1.51 -9.60 -11.91
N ASP A 51 1.87 -10.30 -12.99
CA ASP A 51 0.97 -10.57 -14.12
C ASP A 51 -0.24 -11.43 -13.73
N HIS A 52 -0.24 -12.03 -12.54
CA HIS A 52 -1.27 -12.92 -12.01
C HIS A 52 -1.95 -12.38 -10.75
N ILE A 53 -1.68 -11.13 -10.35
CA ILE A 53 -2.37 -10.53 -9.20
C ILE A 53 -3.82 -10.25 -9.59
N GLU A 54 -4.75 -10.89 -8.88
CA GLU A 54 -6.18 -10.61 -8.95
C GLU A 54 -6.66 -10.04 -7.61
N ALA A 55 -7.55 -9.07 -7.67
CA ALA A 55 -8.17 -8.52 -6.47
C ALA A 55 -9.22 -9.49 -5.93
N ASN A 56 -9.16 -9.80 -4.64
CA ASN A 56 -10.28 -10.44 -3.95
C ASN A 56 -11.34 -9.37 -3.65
N THR A 57 -12.23 -9.15 -4.62
CA THR A 57 -13.26 -8.09 -4.57
C THR A 57 -14.16 -8.21 -3.35
N ASP A 58 -14.57 -9.43 -2.99
CA ASP A 58 -15.47 -9.67 -1.86
C ASP A 58 -14.82 -9.26 -0.53
N GLN A 59 -13.54 -9.60 -0.36
CA GLN A 59 -12.80 -9.21 0.83
C GLN A 59 -12.50 -7.70 0.84
N CYS A 60 -12.18 -7.11 -0.31
CA CYS A 60 -11.98 -5.67 -0.45
C CYS A 60 -13.26 -4.90 -0.10
N GLU A 61 -14.41 -5.32 -0.61
CA GLU A 61 -15.70 -4.71 -0.30
C GLU A 61 -16.05 -4.86 1.19
N LYS A 62 -15.84 -6.05 1.76
CA LYS A 62 -16.04 -6.29 3.19
C LYS A 62 -15.17 -5.36 4.04
N ASN A 63 -13.89 -5.23 3.71
CA ASN A 63 -12.97 -4.33 4.41
C ASN A 63 -13.41 -2.86 4.29
N LEU A 64 -13.85 -2.46 3.10
CA LEU A 64 -14.35 -1.10 2.85
C LEU A 64 -15.59 -0.80 3.69
N ARG A 65 -16.60 -1.68 3.68
CA ARG A 65 -17.84 -1.53 4.45
C ARG A 65 -17.61 -1.47 5.96
N GLN A 66 -16.57 -2.14 6.44
CA GLN A 66 -16.15 -2.11 7.85
C GLN A 66 -15.25 -0.91 8.18
N SER A 67 -14.72 -0.20 7.19
CA SER A 67 -13.79 0.90 7.39
C SER A 67 -14.49 2.17 7.84
N HIS A 68 -13.94 2.82 8.85
CA HIS A 68 -14.36 4.18 9.25
C HIS A 68 -14.03 5.25 8.21
N ALA A 69 -13.19 4.94 7.20
CA ALA A 69 -12.91 5.86 6.11
C ALA A 69 -14.18 6.25 5.35
N LEU A 70 -15.17 5.36 5.27
CA LEU A 70 -16.48 5.64 4.66
C LEU A 70 -17.22 6.77 5.38
N ALA A 71 -17.01 6.97 6.68
CA ALA A 71 -17.73 7.97 7.46
C ALA A 71 -17.51 9.39 6.91
N THR A 72 -16.34 9.68 6.32
CA THR A 72 -16.05 10.97 5.69
C THR A 72 -17.05 11.32 4.58
N LEU A 73 -17.57 10.34 3.85
CA LEU A 73 -18.57 10.55 2.78
C LEU A 73 -19.90 11.07 3.33
N PHE A 74 -20.18 10.83 4.62
CA PHE A 74 -21.42 11.23 5.27
C PHE A 74 -21.32 12.65 5.84
N ASN A 75 -20.12 13.23 5.92
CA ASN A 75 -19.90 14.59 6.45
C ASN A 75 -20.72 15.68 5.75
N PRO A 76 -20.91 15.69 4.41
CA PRO A 76 -21.72 16.70 3.74
C PRO A 76 -23.21 16.67 4.13
N LEU A 77 -23.75 15.51 4.53
CA LEU A 77 -25.16 15.35 4.87
C LEU A 77 -25.41 15.39 6.39
N LEU A 78 -24.54 14.75 7.18
CA LEU A 78 -24.70 14.63 8.64
C LEU A 78 -23.90 15.69 9.42
N GLY A 79 -22.89 16.29 8.81
CA GLY A 79 -21.96 17.19 9.46
C GLY A 79 -20.85 16.46 10.22
N TYR A 80 -19.64 17.01 10.21
CA TYR A 80 -18.44 16.39 10.80
C TYR A 80 -18.60 15.99 12.28
N LYS A 81 -19.25 16.84 13.08
CA LYS A 81 -19.43 16.60 14.51
C LYS A 81 -20.26 15.33 14.76
N LEU A 82 -21.42 15.22 14.10
CA LEU A 82 -22.32 14.07 14.25
C LEU A 82 -21.67 12.79 13.71
N THR A 83 -21.00 12.85 12.55
CA THR A 83 -20.24 11.71 12.00
C THR A 83 -19.19 11.21 12.98
N SER A 84 -18.42 12.12 13.60
CA SER A 84 -17.35 11.77 14.55
C SER A 84 -17.90 11.11 15.81
N GLU A 85 -19.03 11.60 16.32
CA GLU A 85 -19.75 10.99 17.45
C GLU A 85 -20.22 9.57 17.11
N LEU A 86 -20.79 9.37 15.92
CA LEU A 86 -21.24 8.07 15.44
C LEU A 86 -20.09 7.08 15.21
N ILE A 87 -18.90 7.53 14.77
CA ILE A 87 -17.72 6.66 14.67
C ILE A 87 -17.32 6.13 16.06
N ASN A 88 -17.25 7.01 17.06
CA ASN A 88 -16.91 6.61 18.42
C ASN A 88 -17.94 5.64 19.00
N GLU A 89 -19.23 5.89 18.74
CA GLU A 89 -20.31 5.00 19.15
C GLU A 89 -20.22 3.63 18.45
N SER A 90 -19.95 3.59 17.14
CA SER A 90 -19.78 2.34 16.39
C SER A 90 -18.64 1.48 16.94
N ASN A 91 -17.55 2.11 17.38
CA ASN A 91 -16.42 1.45 18.03
C ASN A 91 -16.78 0.83 19.38
N GLN A 92 -17.56 1.54 20.19
CA GLN A 92 -18.02 1.04 21.49
C GLN A 92 -18.98 -0.13 21.33
N LEU A 93 -19.89 -0.05 20.36
CA LEU A 93 -20.89 -1.07 20.07
C LEU A 93 -20.35 -2.25 19.24
N LYS A 94 -19.14 -2.12 18.67
CA LYS A 94 -18.53 -3.10 17.76
C LYS A 94 -19.41 -3.46 16.56
N VAL A 95 -20.10 -2.45 16.03
CA VAL A 95 -20.93 -2.56 14.81
C VAL A 95 -20.32 -1.67 13.72
N SER A 96 -20.62 -1.94 12.45
CA SER A 96 -20.09 -1.08 11.38
C SER A 96 -20.74 0.32 11.44
N PHE A 97 -20.00 1.34 11.03
CA PHE A 97 -20.53 2.71 10.96
C PHE A 97 -21.79 2.77 10.07
N VAL A 98 -21.77 2.08 8.93
CA VAL A 98 -22.90 2.02 7.98
C VAL A 98 -24.12 1.39 8.65
N GLU A 99 -23.95 0.27 9.36
CA GLU A 99 -25.04 -0.36 10.13
C GLU A 99 -25.62 0.58 11.19
N LEU A 100 -24.77 1.32 11.91
CA LEU A 100 -25.22 2.25 12.94
C LEU A 100 -26.06 3.39 12.34
N VAL A 101 -25.63 3.96 11.21
CA VAL A 101 -26.39 5.01 10.50
C VAL A 101 -27.74 4.47 9.97
N GLN A 102 -27.76 3.23 9.49
CA GLN A 102 -29.00 2.55 9.05
C GLN A 102 -29.98 2.35 10.20
N GLN A 103 -29.51 1.83 11.34
CA GLN A 103 -30.34 1.60 12.53
C GLN A 103 -30.96 2.89 13.05
N ARG A 104 -30.21 3.99 13.02
CA ARG A 104 -30.63 5.31 13.49
C ARG A 104 -31.53 6.05 12.48
N LYS A 105 -31.71 5.54 11.26
CA LYS A 105 -32.51 6.14 10.17
C LYS A 105 -32.18 7.62 9.91
N LEU A 106 -30.89 7.97 9.94
CA LEU A 106 -30.44 9.36 9.81
C LEU A 106 -30.48 9.89 8.37
N LEU A 107 -30.53 8.99 7.38
CA LEU A 107 -30.62 9.31 5.95
C LEU A 107 -31.68 8.44 5.29
N SER A 108 -32.23 8.90 4.17
CA SER A 108 -33.09 8.04 3.34
C SER A 108 -32.27 6.92 2.70
N THR A 109 -32.95 5.81 2.36
CA THR A 109 -32.31 4.67 1.67
C THR A 109 -31.64 5.10 0.38
N ASP A 110 -32.27 6.00 -0.39
CA ASP A 110 -31.73 6.53 -1.64
C ASP A 110 -30.46 7.37 -1.44
N GLN A 111 -30.42 8.22 -0.41
CA GLN A 111 -29.23 9.02 -0.09
C GLN A 111 -28.06 8.15 0.35
N MET A 112 -28.35 7.09 1.10
CA MET A 112 -27.32 6.17 1.57
C MET A 112 -26.77 5.31 0.44
N GLN A 113 -27.64 4.81 -0.43
CA GLN A 113 -27.23 4.01 -1.57
C GLN A 113 -26.43 4.86 -2.56
N GLY A 114 -26.84 6.10 -2.83
CA GLY A 114 -26.07 7.02 -3.68
C GLY A 114 -24.68 7.36 -3.13
N LEU A 115 -24.51 7.44 -1.80
CA LEU A 115 -23.18 7.62 -1.21
C LEU A 115 -22.31 6.36 -1.33
N LEU A 116 -22.89 5.18 -1.14
CA LEU A 116 -22.15 3.91 -1.20
C LEU A 116 -21.82 3.48 -2.64
N GLU A 117 -22.64 3.84 -3.62
CA GLU A 117 -22.38 3.62 -5.05
C GLU A 117 -21.32 4.58 -5.62
N SER A 118 -20.99 5.65 -4.90
CA SER A 118 -19.90 6.57 -5.28
C SER A 118 -18.49 6.07 -4.93
N CYS A 119 -18.39 4.88 -4.33
CA CYS A 119 -17.15 4.20 -3.94
C CYS A 119 -16.91 2.95 -4.80
#